data_AF-A0A957SIN3-F1
#
_entry.id   AF-A0A957SIN3-F1
#
_cell.length_a   1.000
_cell.length_b   1.000
_cell.length_c   1.000
_cell.angle_alpha   90.00
_cell.angle_beta   90.00
_cell.angle_gamma   90.00
#
_symmetry.space_group_name_H-M   'P 1'
#
loop_
_entity.id
_entity.type
_entity.pdbx_description
1 polymer ?
#
loop_
_entity_poly.entity_id
_entity_poly.type
_entity_poly.pdbx_seq_one_letter_code
_entity_poly.pdbx_strand_id
1 'polypeptide(L)'
;MTQSKRPNVIVFFTDQQRWDTTGVHGNPLGLTPNFDRMAQAGTHLFHTSTCQPVCGPARACLQTGQYATTVGCYRNGIPLPHDARTLAH
;
A
#
# COMPACT_ATOMS: atom_id res chain seq x y z
N MET A 1 15.35 -10.91 29.83
CA MET A 1 14.51 -10.23 28.82
C MET A 1 14.35 -11.17 27.64
N THR A 2 13.14 -11.68 27.39
CA THR A 2 12.87 -12.55 26.23
C THR A 2 13.10 -11.74 24.96
N GLN A 3 14.03 -12.19 24.12
CA GLN A 3 14.27 -11.61 22.81
C GLN A 3 12.95 -11.63 22.03
N SER A 4 12.37 -10.45 21.79
CA SER A 4 11.15 -10.31 21.00
C SER A 4 11.42 -10.95 19.63
N LYS A 5 10.67 -12.01 19.31
CA LYS A 5 10.80 -12.67 18.01
C LYS A 5 10.45 -11.64 16.94
N ARG A 6 11.34 -11.47 15.95
CA ARG A 6 11.07 -10.60 14.80
C ARG A 6 9.75 -11.06 14.15
N PRO A 7 8.76 -10.16 13.96
CA PRO A 7 7.50 -10.56 13.37
C PRO A 7 7.67 -10.86 11.88
N ASN A 8 6.86 -11.78 11.37
CA ASN A 8 6.68 -11.91 9.93
C ASN A 8 5.76 -10.78 9.45
N VAL A 9 6.07 -10.18 8.30
CA VAL A 9 5.29 -9.08 7.72
C VAL A 9 4.78 -9.50 6.35
N ILE A 10 3.46 -9.38 6.13
CA ILE A 10 2.80 -9.63 4.84
C ILE A 10 2.25 -8.31 4.32
N VAL A 11 2.69 -7.91 3.13
CA VAL A 11 2.16 -6.76 2.41
C VAL A 11 1.19 -7.26 1.34
N PHE A 12 -0.11 -7.12 1.59
CA PHE A 12 -1.17 -7.43 0.60
C PHE A 12 -1.58 -6.13 -0.11
N PHE A 13 -1.42 -6.09 -1.44
CA PHE A 13 -1.60 -4.87 -2.22
C PHE A 13 -2.36 -5.16 -3.52
N THR A 14 -3.55 -4.57 -3.66
CA THR A 14 -4.40 -4.66 -4.85
C THR A 14 -4.03 -3.58 -5.86
N ASP A 15 -4.35 -3.79 -7.14
CA ASP A 15 -4.18 -2.77 -8.20
C ASP A 15 -5.53 -2.10 -8.49
N GLN A 16 -5.51 -0.78 -8.64
CA GLN A 16 -6.64 0.06 -9.06
C GLN A 16 -7.93 -0.13 -8.22
N GLN A 17 -7.80 -0.50 -6.94
CA GLN A 17 -8.95 -0.64 -6.06
C GLN A 17 -9.48 0.75 -5.66
N ARG A 18 -10.76 1.00 -5.95
CA ARG A 18 -11.46 2.18 -5.42
C ARG A 18 -11.72 2.01 -3.93
N TRP A 19 -11.59 3.08 -3.16
CA TRP A 19 -11.71 3.04 -1.69
C TRP A 19 -13.10 2.58 -1.21
N ASP A 20 -14.16 2.89 -1.96
CA ASP A 20 -15.57 2.60 -1.66
C ASP A 20 -16.03 1.19 -2.09
N THR A 21 -15.10 0.28 -2.41
CA THR A 21 -15.40 -1.09 -2.85
C THR A 21 -15.48 -2.11 -1.72
N THR A 22 -15.25 -1.67 -0.47
CA THR A 22 -15.18 -2.56 0.71
C THR A 22 -16.32 -2.27 1.68
N GLY A 23 -16.74 -3.28 2.44
CA GLY A 23 -17.81 -3.15 3.44
C GLY A 23 -17.47 -2.12 4.53
N VAL A 24 -16.20 -2.06 4.96
CA VAL A 24 -15.72 -1.04 5.92
C VAL A 24 -15.77 0.40 5.40
N HIS A 25 -15.89 0.58 4.08
CA HIS A 25 -16.15 1.88 3.45
C HIS A 25 -17.60 2.03 2.97
N GLY A 26 -18.51 1.17 3.43
CA GLY A 26 -19.96 1.28 3.20
C GLY A 26 -20.50 0.55 1.97
N ASN A 27 -19.69 -0.29 1.30
CA ASN A 27 -20.18 -1.08 0.18
C ASN A 27 -21.20 -2.15 0.65
N PRO A 28 -22.44 -2.17 0.11
CA PRO A 28 -23.51 -3.04 0.63
C PRO A 28 -23.45 -4.49 0.10
N LEU A 29 -22.55 -4.80 -0.82
CA LEU A 29 -22.55 -6.08 -1.55
C LEU A 29 -21.91 -7.24 -0.76
N GLY A 30 -21.26 -6.96 0.37
CA GLY A 30 -20.64 -7.99 1.20
C GLY A 30 -19.51 -8.77 0.51
N LEU A 31 -18.82 -8.15 -0.46
CA LEU A 31 -17.82 -8.81 -1.31
C LEU A 31 -16.47 -9.02 -0.63
N THR A 32 -16.19 -8.33 0.48
CA THR A 32 -14.86 -8.27 1.10
C THR A 32 -14.81 -8.78 2.55
N PRO A 33 -15.49 -9.89 2.91
CA PRO A 33 -15.70 -10.26 4.32
C PRO A 33 -14.39 -10.51 5.08
N ASN A 34 -13.36 -11.03 4.41
CA ASN A 34 -12.04 -11.24 5.03
C ASN A 34 -11.29 -9.93 5.29
N PHE A 35 -11.33 -9.00 4.34
CA PHE A 35 -10.70 -7.69 4.50
C PHE A 35 -11.43 -6.88 5.59
N ASP A 36 -12.75 -6.87 5.55
CA ASP A 36 -13.58 -6.13 6.52
C ASP A 36 -13.33 -6.62 7.95
N ARG A 37 -13.27 -7.94 8.15
CA ARG A 37 -12.91 -8.54 9.45
C ARG A 37 -11.52 -8.12 9.92
N MET A 38 -10.52 -8.08 9.04
CA MET A 38 -9.17 -7.65 9.43
C MET A 38 -9.13 -6.17 9.79
N ALA A 39 -9.81 -5.32 9.02
CA ALA A 39 -9.87 -3.89 9.28
C ALA A 39 -10.57 -3.56 10.61
N GLN A 40 -11.63 -4.28 10.96
CA GLN A 40 -12.33 -4.12 12.25
C GLN A 40 -11.52 -4.65 13.45
N ALA A 41 -10.77 -5.74 13.28
CA ALA A 41 -9.95 -6.32 14.35
C ALA A 41 -8.59 -5.61 14.53
N GLY A 42 -8.16 -4.83 13.54
CA GLY A 42 -6.88 -4.14 13.51
C GLY A 42 -7.02 -2.63 13.53
N THR A 43 -6.08 -1.96 12.87
CA THR A 43 -6.13 -0.50 12.66
C THR A 43 -6.55 -0.21 11.22
N HIS A 44 -7.66 0.48 11.05
CA HIS A 44 -8.15 0.96 9.76
C HIS A 44 -7.87 2.45 9.61
N LEU A 45 -7.19 2.82 8.52
CA LEU A 45 -6.91 4.21 8.19
C LEU A 45 -7.96 4.69 7.17
N PHE A 46 -8.97 5.41 7.63
CA PHE A 46 -10.09 5.84 6.78
C PHE A 46 -9.68 6.90 5.74
N HIS A 47 -8.76 7.79 6.09
CA HIS A 47 -8.29 8.87 5.22
C HIS A 47 -6.87 8.60 4.72
N THR A 48 -6.76 7.84 3.64
CA THR A 48 -5.47 7.55 2.97
C THR A 48 -5.54 7.89 1.50
N SER A 49 -4.48 8.54 1.00
CA SER A 49 -4.35 8.92 -0.41
C SER A 49 -3.06 8.37 -0.99
N THR A 50 -3.10 7.95 -2.25
CA THR A 50 -1.88 7.61 -2.99
C THR A 50 -1.03 8.86 -3.21
N CYS A 51 0.29 8.73 -3.12
CA CYS A 51 1.23 9.79 -3.49
C CYS A 51 1.28 10.01 -5.01
N GLN A 52 0.80 9.05 -5.81
CA GLN A 52 0.72 9.16 -7.26
C GLN A 52 -0.47 8.33 -7.80
N PRO A 53 -1.44 8.91 -8.54
CA PRO A 53 -2.56 8.17 -9.14
C PRO A 53 -2.24 7.36 -10.42
N VAL A 54 -1.04 6.81 -10.58
CA VAL A 54 -0.65 5.90 -11.68
C VAL A 54 0.27 4.76 -11.21
N CYS A 55 0.15 3.60 -11.84
CA CYS A 55 0.66 2.31 -11.35
C CYS A 55 2.15 2.31 -10.96
N GLY A 56 3.06 2.59 -11.90
CA GLY A 56 4.51 2.50 -11.68
C GLY A 56 5.00 3.47 -10.60
N PRO A 57 4.73 4.77 -10.73
CA PRO A 57 5.08 5.77 -9.72
C PRO A 57 4.50 5.50 -8.34
N ALA A 58 3.23 5.07 -8.22
CA ALA A 58 2.64 4.72 -6.92
C ALA A 58 3.41 3.60 -6.22
N ARG A 59 3.80 2.57 -6.99
CA ARG A 59 4.59 1.43 -6.50
C ARG A 59 6.01 1.84 -6.15
N ALA A 60 6.63 2.75 -6.90
CA ALA A 60 7.94 3.32 -6.56
C ALA A 60 7.89 4.07 -5.23
N CYS A 61 6.87 4.91 -5.01
CA CYS A 61 6.66 5.60 -3.72
C CYS A 61 6.47 4.59 -2.58
N LEU A 62 5.63 3.56 -2.76
CA LEU A 62 5.42 2.52 -1.76
C LEU A 62 6.72 1.78 -1.40
N GLN A 63 7.53 1.43 -2.39
CA GLN A 63 8.78 0.70 -2.19
C GLN A 63 9.84 1.53 -1.47
N THR A 64 9.93 2.83 -1.75
CA THR A 64 11.02 3.69 -1.27
C THR A 64 10.65 4.56 -0.06
N GLY A 65 9.35 4.74 0.21
CA GLY A 65 8.86 5.71 1.20
C GLY A 65 9.08 7.17 0.80
N GLN A 66 9.36 7.45 -0.49
CA GLN A 66 9.68 8.78 -1.00
C GLN A 66 8.66 9.23 -2.05
N TYR A 67 8.53 10.54 -2.27
CA TYR A 67 7.68 11.06 -3.33
C TYR A 67 8.22 10.73 -4.73
N ALA A 68 7.31 10.59 -5.69
CA ALA A 68 7.64 10.28 -7.08
C ALA A 68 8.64 11.28 -7.70
N THR A 69 8.55 12.55 -7.32
CA THR A 69 9.48 13.62 -7.73
C THR A 69 10.86 13.49 -7.11
N THR A 70 10.96 12.97 -5.88
CA THR A 70 12.24 12.71 -5.21
C THR A 70 12.98 11.54 -5.86
N VAL A 71 12.26 10.48 -6.24
CA VAL A 71 12.83 9.25 -6.81
C VAL A 71 13.01 9.34 -8.33
N GLY A 72 12.40 10.33 -8.98
CA GLY A 72 12.44 10.50 -10.43
C GLY A 72 11.49 9.58 -11.22
N CYS A 73 10.73 8.71 -10.55
CA CYS A 73 9.72 7.83 -11.16
C CYS A 73 8.32 8.47 -11.05
N TYR A 74 8.00 9.44 -11.92
CA TYR A 74 6.75 10.23 -11.86
C TYR A 74 5.73 9.97 -12.97
N ARG A 75 6.05 9.09 -13.92
CA ARG A 75 5.11 8.56 -14.92
C ARG A 75 5.42 7.09 -15.22
N ASN A 76 4.43 6.38 -15.74
CA ASN A 76 4.64 5.02 -16.23
C ASN A 76 5.71 5.00 -17.34
N GLY A 77 6.50 3.92 -17.39
CA GLY A 77 7.60 3.76 -18.34
C GLY A 77 8.95 4.35 -17.88
N ILE A 78 8.99 5.11 -16.77
CA ILE A 78 10.25 5.45 -16.10
C ILE A 78 10.54 4.38 -15.04
N PRO A 79 11.64 3.62 -15.16
CA PRO A 79 12.00 2.63 -14.15
C PRO A 79 12.42 3.31 -12.84
N LEU A 80 12.25 2.59 -11.72
CA LEU A 80 12.88 2.95 -10.47
C LEU A 80 14.41 2.89 -10.63
N PRO A 81 15.19 3.88 -10.14
CA PRO A 81 16.66 3.81 -10.17
C PRO A 81 17.18 2.51 -9.53
N HIS A 82 18.21 1.90 -10.14
CA HIS A 82 18.72 0.60 -9.70
C HIS A 82 19.36 0.63 -8.30
N ASP A 83 19.82 1.79 -7.86
CA ASP A 83 20.42 2.06 -6.55
C ASP A 83 19.42 2.59 -5.52
N ALA A 84 18.14 2.69 -5.87
CA ALA A 84 17.11 3.15 -4.96
C ALA A 84 16.94 2.17 -3.78
N ARG A 85 17.12 2.67 -2.55
CA ARG A 85 16.81 1.91 -1.35
C ARG A 85 15.30 1.69 -1.23
N THR A 86 14.91 0.44 -1.08
CA THR A 86 13.50 0.00 -0.94
C THR A 86 13.26 -0.69 0.39
N LEU A 87 11.99 -0.98 0.70
CA LEU A 87 11.56 -1.77 1.86
C LEU A 87 12.15 -3.20 1.92
N ALA A 88 12.71 -3.70 0.82
CA ALA A 88 13.30 -5.04 0.74
C ALA A 88 14.81 -5.08 1.05
N HIS A 89 15.45 -3.92 1.23
CA HIS A 89 16.87 -3.80 1.61
C HIS A 89 17.07 -3.95 3.11
#